data_AF-A0A257PEV6-F1
#
_entry.id   AF-A0A257PEV6-F1
#
_cell.length_a   1.000
_cell.length_b   1.000
_cell.length_c   1.000
_cell.angle_alpha   90.00
_cell.angle_beta   90.00
_cell.angle_gamma   90.00
#
_symmetry.space_group_name_H-M   'P 1'
#
loop_
_entity.id
_entity.type
_entity.pdbx_description
1 polymer ?
#
loop_
_entity_poly.entity_id
_entity_poly.type
_entity_poly.pdbx_seq_one_letter_code
_entity_poly.pdbx_strand_id
1 'polypeptide(L)' 'MNQSQFDPRALLRKRQIISGTAPLLPVGNTAFYALIQEGRFPKPRKIGRASVWPASEVFAALEKLASEG' A
#
# COMPACT_ATOMS: atom_id res chain seq x y z
N MET A 1 -8.94 9.73 -10.26
CA MET A 1 -8.77 8.39 -9.64
C MET A 1 -10.05 8.06 -8.89
N ASN A 2 -10.81 7.04 -9.31
CA ASN A 2 -12.11 6.70 -8.72
C ASN A 2 -11.94 6.08 -7.33
N GLN A 3 -12.05 6.89 -6.28
CA GLN A 3 -11.97 6.43 -4.89
C GLN A 3 -13.20 5.61 -4.44
N SER A 4 -14.25 5.52 -5.26
CA SER A 4 -15.56 4.99 -4.88
C SER A 4 -15.71 3.46 -4.93
N GLN A 5 -14.63 2.71 -5.20
CA GLN A 5 -14.73 1.25 -5.42
C GLN A 5 -14.04 0.38 -4.35
N PHE A 6 -13.29 0.99 -3.42
CA PHE A 6 -12.65 0.27 -2.31
C PHE A 6 -13.28 0.68 -0.99
N ASP A 7 -13.70 -0.31 -0.19
CA ASP A 7 -14.04 -0.08 1.21
C ASP A 7 -12.79 0.46 1.93
N PRO A 8 -12.82 1.65 2.57
CA PRO A 8 -11.68 2.21 3.27
C PRO A 8 -11.11 1.29 4.37
N ARG A 9 -11.92 0.40 4.91
CA ARG A 9 -11.56 -0.59 5.94
C ARG A 9 -11.08 -1.91 5.34
N ALA A 10 -11.07 -2.06 4.02
CA ALA A 10 -10.52 -3.25 3.37
C ALA A 10 -9.04 -3.43 3.76
N LEU A 11 -8.63 -4.68 3.90
CA LEU A 11 -7.28 -5.05 4.27
C LEU A 11 -6.53 -5.58 3.05
N LEU A 12 -5.60 -4.77 2.55
CA LEU A 12 -4.81 -5.07 1.38
C LEU A 12 -3.62 -5.96 1.74
N ARG A 13 -3.31 -6.91 0.87
CA ARG A 13 -2.09 -7.73 0.94
C ARG A 13 -0.98 -7.08 0.12
N LYS A 14 0.28 -7.36 0.48
CA LYS A 14 1.45 -6.91 -0.28
C LYS A 14 1.30 -7.18 -1.78
N ARG A 15 0.80 -8.37 -2.15
CA ARG A 15 0.59 -8.74 -3.55
C ARG A 15 -0.33 -7.77 -4.30
N GLN A 16 -1.36 -7.21 -3.67
CA GLN A 16 -2.25 -6.23 -4.33
C GLN A 16 -1.61 -4.84 -4.43
N ILE A 17 -0.67 -4.53 -3.53
CA ILE A 17 -0.01 -3.24 -3.49
C ILE A 17 1.09 -3.19 -4.56
N ILE A 18 1.99 -4.17 -4.58
CA ILE A 18 3.22 -4.10 -5.39
C ILE A 18 3.27 -5.05 -6.59
N SER A 19 2.32 -5.98 -6.72
CA SER A 19 2.32 -6.95 -7.82
C SER A 19 0.92 -7.32 -8.31
N GLY A 20 0.83 -8.32 -9.19
CA GLY A 20 -0.43 -8.71 -9.83
C GLY A 20 -0.74 -7.92 -11.10
N THR A 21 -1.95 -8.08 -11.62
CA THR A 21 -2.37 -7.56 -12.92
C THR A 21 -2.50 -6.03 -12.94
N ALA A 22 -2.83 -5.43 -11.80
CA ALA A 22 -2.97 -3.98 -11.63
C ALA A 22 -2.50 -3.60 -10.21
N PRO A 23 -1.18 -3.52 -9.97
CA PRO A 23 -0.65 -3.12 -8.67
C PRO A 23 -0.97 -1.65 -8.40
N LEU A 24 -1.25 -1.32 -7.13
CA LEU A 24 -1.46 0.07 -6.70
C LEU A 24 -0.18 0.91 -6.74
N LEU A 25 0.96 0.27 -6.52
CA LEU A 25 2.30 0.88 -6.53
C LEU A 25 3.27 -0.08 -7.23
N PRO A 26 3.53 0.08 -8.55
CA PRO A 26 4.34 -0.84 -9.33
C PRO A 26 5.84 -0.69 -9.01
N VAL A 27 6.26 -1.14 -7.82
CA VAL A 27 7.65 -1.10 -7.35
C VAL A 27 8.13 -2.49 -6.94
N GLY A 28 9.46 -2.68 -6.95
CA GLY A 28 10.08 -3.91 -6.47
C GLY A 28 9.91 -4.11 -4.95
N ASN A 29 10.06 -5.35 -4.49
CA ASN A 29 9.91 -5.72 -3.08
C ASN A 29 10.89 -4.96 -2.16
N THR A 30 12.15 -4.79 -2.60
CA THR A 30 13.16 -4.03 -1.85
C THR A 30 12.77 -2.55 -1.71
N ALA A 31 12.38 -1.91 -2.81
CA ALA A 31 11.94 -0.52 -2.82
C ALA A 31 10.70 -0.32 -1.92
N PHE A 32 9.75 -1.26 -1.95
CA PHE A 32 8.58 -1.22 -1.07
C PHE A 32 8.96 -1.22 0.42
N TYR A 33 9.89 -2.08 0.82
CA TYR A 33 10.36 -2.09 2.21
C TYR A 33 11.19 -0.86 2.57
N ALA A 34 11.97 -0.31 1.64
CA ALA A 34 12.68 0.96 1.83
C ALA A 34 11.70 2.09 2.13
N LEU A 35 10.61 2.23 1.35
CA LEU A 35 9.57 3.23 1.62
C LEU A 35 8.93 3.07 3.01
N ILE A 36 8.74 1.83 3.49
CA ILE A 36 8.25 1.58 4.85
C ILE A 36 9.28 1.99 5.91
N GLN A 37 10.56 1.71 5.67
CA GLN A 37 11.66 2.08 6.59
C GLN A 37 11.85 3.60 6.65
N GLU A 38 11.73 4.28 5.51
CA GLU A 38 11.78 5.74 5.37
C GLU A 38 10.54 6.45 5.94
N GLY A 39 9.49 5.70 6.29
CA GLY A 39 8.22 6.27 6.79
C GLY A 39 7.32 6.86 5.72
N ARG A 40 7.66 6.68 4.44
CA ARG A 40 6.87 7.13 3.28
C ARG A 40 5.72 6.17 2.93
N PHE A 41 5.72 4.97 3.50
CA PHE A 41 4.63 4.00 3.37
C PHE A 41 4.26 3.40 4.74
N PRO A 42 2.97 3.08 5.01
CA PRO A 42 2.55 2.52 6.29
C PRO A 42 3.21 1.18 6.63
N LYS A 43 3.47 0.96 7.92
CA LYS A 43 3.97 -0.32 8.44
C LYS A 43 2.89 -1.41 8.33
N PRO A 44 3.27 -2.67 8.05
CA PRO A 44 2.30 -3.77 8.00
C PRO A 44 1.63 -3.99 9.35
N ARG A 45 0.32 -4.23 9.34
CA ARG A 45 -0.42 -4.79 10.48
C ARG A 45 -0.45 -6.32 10.36
N LYS A 46 -0.33 -7.03 11.49
CA LYS A 46 -0.36 -8.50 11.53
C LYS A 46 -1.77 -8.99 11.85
N ILE A 47 -2.29 -9.88 11.01
CA ILE A 47 -3.51 -10.66 11.28
C ILE A 47 -3.15 -12.13 11.07
N GLY A 48 -3.04 -12.86 12.18
CA GLY A 48 -2.42 -14.17 12.21
C GLY A 48 -1.00 -14.13 11.63
N ARG A 49 -0.70 -15.02 10.68
CA ARG A 49 0.62 -15.11 10.02
C ARG A 49 0.85 -14.03 8.97
N ALA A 50 -0.19 -13.29 8.61
CA ALA A 50 -0.22 -12.60 7.33
C ALA A 50 -0.20 -11.08 7.54
N SER A 51 0.67 -10.39 6.79
CA SER A 51 0.76 -8.93 6.81
C SER A 51 -0.35 -8.32 5.94
N VAL A 52 -1.01 -7.30 6.48
CA VAL A 52 -2.05 -6.51 5.82
C VAL A 52 -1.80 -5.02 6.00
N TRP A 53 -2.39 -4.22 5.12
CA TRP A 53 -2.44 -2.77 5.22
C TRP A 53 -3.87 -2.30 5.04
N PRO A 54 -4.39 -1.40 5.90
CA PRO A 54 -5.68 -0.78 5.66
C PRO A 54 -5.67 -0.01 4.33
N ALA A 55 -6.72 -0.18 3.54
CA ALA A 55 -6.85 0.49 2.25
C ALA A 55 -6.74 2.01 2.39
N SER A 56 -7.38 2.60 3.40
CA SER A 56 -7.29 4.04 3.68
C SER A 56 -5.85 4.55 3.86
N GLU A 57 -5.01 3.82 4.59
CA GLU A 57 -3.60 4.21 4.82
C GLU A 57 -2.76 4.03 3.55
N VAL A 58 -3.02 2.98 2.78
CA VAL A 58 -2.34 2.76 1.50
C VAL A 58 -2.65 3.91 0.55
N PHE A 59 -3.93 4.24 0.33
CA PHE A 59 -4.30 5.32 -0.59
C PHE A 59 -3.76 6.68 -0.14
N ALA A 60 -3.79 6.99 1.17
CA ALA A 60 -3.19 8.22 1.69
C ALA A 60 -1.67 8.28 1.45
N ALA A 61 -0.95 7.15 1.55
CA ALA A 61 0.47 7.10 1.23
C ALA A 61 0.73 7.28 -0.26
N LEU A 62 -0.08 6.67 -1.13
CA LEU A 62 0.03 6.82 -2.58
C LEU A 62 -0.19 8.27 -3.02
N GLU A 63 -1.17 8.95 -2.43
CA GLU A 63 -1.46 10.36 -2.70
C GLU A 63 -0.29 11.27 -2.32
N LYS A 64 0.34 11.02 -1.16
CA LYS A 64 1.56 11.72 -0.75
C LYS A 64 2.72 11.44 -1.71
N LEU A 65 2.96 10.18 -2.05
CA LEU A 65 4.03 9.80 -2.97
C LEU A 65 3.84 10.42 -4.36
N ALA A 66 2.60 10.53 -4.84
CA ALA A 66 2.28 11.19 -6.10
C ALA A 66 2.41 12.72 -6.05
N SER A 67 2.32 13.33 -4.86
CA SER A 67 2.47 14.79 -4.67
C SER A 67 3.93 15.20 -4.44
N GLU A 68 4.79 14.27 -4.03
CA GLU A 68 6.22 14.48 -3.76
C GLU A 68 7.11 14.24 -5.00
N GLY A 69 6.54 13.90 -6.15
CA GLY A 69 7.22 13.68 -7.44
C GLY A 69 6.81 14.68 -8.50
#